data_AF-A0A7K5I9S3-F1
#
_entry.id   AF-A0A7K5I9S3-F1
#
_cell.length_a   1.000
_cell.length_b   1.000
_cell.length_c   1.000
_cell.angle_alpha   90.00
_cell.angle_beta   90.00
_cell.angle_gamma   90.00
#
_symmetry.space_group_name_H-M   'P 1'
#
loop_
_entity.id
_entity.type
_entity.pdbx_description
1 polymer ?
#
loop_
_entity_poly.entity_id
_entity_poly.type
_entity_poly.pdbx_seq_one_letter_code
_entity_poly.pdbx_strand_id
1 'polypeptide(L)'
;QNVLQMNAINSNYNDPNNLKFEEIKILGALQEITAVTVSQNNVVENSPLNITYYPVEKVAHISGLQLELGKSYTINWTQKMADNEKFDCYPSPDPTQEKCEQLGCIWDATSISDIPPCYYSSDNAYSIDRVEYTSSGVTANLTLNHAKARAYENATTPISTLRLEVKYHLNHMLQFKIYDYQNTRYEVPVQLNLPSSPASTAAERLYEVTVQNKPFGIQVRRKSTGTVIWDSQLPTFTFSDMFIQISTRLASQYVYGFGETEHTMFRRNMSWHTWGMFTRDQPPTYKLNSYGYQPFYMALEEDGNAHGVLLLNSNAMDVTFQPTPALTYRTTGGILDFYVVLGPTPELVVQEYTALIGRPVMPPYWSLGFQLCRYGYRNDSEIAQLVEEMKAAGIPYDVQYADIDHMERQLDFTIGTRFAGLPALINKIKEEGMRFIIILDPTISGNETNYPTFSRGLQDDVFIKWPNTNDIIYSKVWPFLPNVQVNESLPEQTQIQIYGAHAAFPDFFRNSTVEWWKREILEFYNNPTNPSGSVKFDGLWIDMNEPAAFLNGAIGGCRNDLLNMPPYIPHLGYRSEGLAFKTPCMEGQQYLPDGTPVRHYDVHSLYGWSQTKPTLE
;
A
#
# COMPACT_ATOMS: atom_id res chain seq x y z
N GLN A 1 25.70 -24.24 -9.16
CA GLN A 1 26.73 -24.55 -10.19
C GLN A 1 26.08 -25.52 -11.15
N ASN A 2 26.03 -25.19 -12.44
CA ASN A 2 25.36 -25.99 -13.47
C ASN A 2 26.35 -26.97 -14.11
N VAL A 3 27.01 -27.76 -13.25
CA VAL A 3 28.11 -28.66 -13.62
C VAL A 3 27.91 -30.00 -12.94
N LEU A 4 28.03 -31.08 -13.70
CA LEU A 4 28.10 -32.45 -13.22
C LEU A 4 29.45 -33.04 -13.61
N GLN A 5 30.24 -33.43 -12.60
CA GLN A 5 31.43 -34.24 -12.81
C GLN A 5 31.04 -35.71 -12.68
N MET A 6 31.21 -36.46 -13.77
CA MET A 6 30.87 -37.87 -13.84
C MET A 6 32.11 -38.71 -14.10
N ASN A 7 32.33 -39.72 -13.25
CA ASN A 7 33.35 -40.74 -13.46
C ASN A 7 32.66 -42.07 -13.74
N ALA A 8 32.68 -42.51 -14.99
CA ALA A 8 32.14 -43.82 -15.37
C ALA A 8 33.18 -44.89 -15.04
N ILE A 9 33.16 -45.45 -13.83
CA ILE A 9 34.14 -46.45 -13.40
C ILE A 9 33.79 -47.82 -14.00
N ASN A 10 34.79 -48.56 -14.49
CA ASN A 10 34.59 -49.90 -15.06
C ASN A 10 34.99 -51.06 -14.12
N SER A 11 35.60 -50.84 -12.95
CA SER A 11 35.84 -51.86 -11.90
C SER A 11 36.34 -53.23 -12.41
N ASN A 12 37.32 -53.24 -13.33
CA ASN A 12 37.86 -54.44 -14.00
C ASN A 12 36.86 -55.22 -14.88
N TYR A 13 35.68 -54.67 -15.13
CA TYR A 13 34.77 -55.13 -16.16
C TYR A 13 35.37 -54.83 -17.53
N ASN A 14 35.65 -55.89 -18.29
CA ASN A 14 36.07 -55.78 -19.67
C ASN A 14 34.81 -55.65 -20.53
N ASP A 15 34.54 -54.45 -21.04
CA ASP A 15 33.29 -54.12 -21.73
C ASP A 15 33.26 -54.70 -23.14
N PRO A 16 32.53 -55.81 -23.38
CA PRO A 16 32.52 -56.48 -24.68
C PRO A 16 31.58 -55.80 -25.69
N ASN A 17 30.75 -54.84 -25.23
CA ASN A 17 29.64 -54.29 -25.99
C ASN A 17 29.74 -52.77 -26.23
N ASN A 18 30.85 -52.13 -25.82
CA ASN A 18 31.03 -50.67 -25.87
C ASN A 18 29.84 -49.92 -25.24
N LEU A 19 29.50 -50.28 -24.00
CA LEU A 19 28.44 -49.65 -23.22
C LEU A 19 28.66 -48.15 -23.09
N LYS A 20 27.57 -47.39 -23.32
CA LYS A 20 27.53 -45.95 -23.22
C LYS A 20 26.35 -45.50 -22.38
N PHE A 21 26.52 -44.39 -21.67
CA PHE A 21 25.39 -43.66 -21.08
C PHE A 21 24.84 -42.71 -22.14
N GLU A 22 23.59 -42.95 -22.54
CA GLU A 22 22.91 -42.20 -23.60
C GLU A 22 21.97 -41.11 -23.08
N GLU A 23 21.59 -41.20 -21.80
CA GLU A 23 20.70 -40.23 -21.17
C GLU A 23 21.11 -39.86 -19.74
N ILE A 24 20.82 -38.61 -19.37
CA ILE A 24 20.90 -38.09 -18.01
C ILE A 24 19.58 -37.37 -17.72
N LYS A 25 19.01 -37.62 -16.53
CA LYS A 25 17.86 -36.89 -16.01
C LYS A 25 18.28 -36.10 -14.77
N ILE A 26 18.13 -34.78 -14.84
CA ILE A 26 18.38 -33.86 -13.74
C ILE A 26 17.04 -33.59 -13.06
N LEU A 27 16.90 -34.09 -11.83
CA LEU A 27 15.71 -33.88 -11.01
C LEU A 27 15.82 -32.58 -10.22
N GLY A 28 14.70 -31.89 -10.01
CA GLY A 28 14.66 -30.61 -9.29
C GLY A 28 15.26 -29.44 -10.07
N ALA A 29 15.36 -29.55 -11.40
CA ALA A 29 15.74 -28.44 -12.26
C ALA A 29 14.65 -27.36 -12.19
N LEU A 30 14.97 -26.19 -11.61
CA LEU A 30 14.02 -25.08 -11.45
C LEU A 30 13.90 -24.22 -12.72
N GLN A 31 14.82 -24.38 -13.66
CA GLN A 31 14.97 -23.56 -14.85
C GLN A 31 15.19 -24.45 -16.07
N GLU A 32 14.69 -24.00 -17.22
CA GLU A 32 14.89 -24.69 -18.48
C GLU A 32 16.38 -24.77 -18.81
N ILE A 33 16.85 -25.95 -19.19
CA ILE A 33 18.20 -26.15 -19.69
C ILE A 33 18.20 -25.83 -21.19
N THR A 34 18.93 -24.81 -21.60
CA THR A 34 18.94 -24.31 -22.99
C THR A 34 20.11 -24.84 -23.81
N ALA A 35 21.22 -25.21 -23.16
CA ALA A 35 22.35 -25.84 -23.80
C ALA A 35 23.07 -26.76 -22.81
N VAL A 36 23.69 -27.80 -23.35
CA VAL A 36 24.52 -28.75 -22.60
C VAL A 36 25.83 -28.91 -23.35
N THR A 37 26.93 -28.84 -22.62
CA THR A 37 28.27 -29.08 -23.13
C THR A 37 28.89 -30.23 -22.37
N VAL A 38 29.28 -31.28 -23.09
CA VAL A 38 30.04 -32.40 -22.53
C VAL A 38 31.50 -32.18 -22.87
N SER A 39 32.37 -32.35 -21.89
CA SER A 39 33.81 -32.28 -22.07
C SER A 39 34.52 -33.43 -21.39
N GLN A 40 35.58 -33.92 -22.04
CA GLN A 40 36.49 -34.92 -21.50
C GLN A 40 37.91 -34.33 -21.51
N ASN A 41 38.63 -34.39 -20.38
CA ASN A 41 39.99 -33.83 -20.25
C ASN A 41 40.10 -32.36 -20.75
N ASN A 42 39.08 -31.54 -20.47
CA ASN A 42 38.94 -30.15 -20.94
C ASN A 42 38.78 -29.97 -22.47
N VAL A 43 38.50 -31.04 -23.22
CA VAL A 43 38.15 -30.97 -24.65
C VAL A 43 36.64 -31.18 -24.80
N VAL A 44 35.97 -30.28 -25.52
CA VAL A 44 34.52 -30.35 -25.75
C VAL A 44 34.20 -31.43 -26.78
N GLU A 45 33.24 -32.30 -26.45
CA GLU A 45 32.71 -33.30 -27.36
C GLU A 45 31.52 -32.71 -28.15
N ASN A 46 31.66 -32.67 -29.47
CA ASN A 46 30.59 -32.20 -30.36
C ASN A 46 29.67 -33.36 -30.73
N SER A 47 28.77 -33.73 -29.81
CA SER A 47 27.68 -34.66 -30.08
C SER A 47 26.34 -33.91 -30.13
N PRO A 48 25.43 -34.23 -31.07
CA PRO A 48 24.09 -33.64 -31.07
C PRO A 48 23.31 -34.16 -29.85
N LEU A 49 22.96 -33.25 -28.93
CA LEU A 49 22.20 -33.57 -27.73
C LEU A 49 20.76 -33.07 -27.87
N ASN A 50 19.82 -33.90 -27.44
CA ASN A 50 18.42 -33.52 -27.30
C ASN A 50 18.13 -33.19 -25.85
N ILE A 51 17.58 -32.00 -25.62
CA ILE A 51 17.24 -31.51 -24.29
C ILE A 51 15.73 -31.34 -24.23
N THR A 52 15.11 -31.89 -23.19
CA THR A 52 13.67 -31.72 -22.93
C THR A 52 13.49 -31.36 -21.47
N TYR A 53 12.79 -30.24 -21.21
CA TYR A 53 12.48 -29.80 -19.86
C TYR A 53 10.99 -30.01 -19.56
N TYR A 54 10.71 -30.67 -18.44
CA TYR A 54 9.39 -30.96 -17.93
C TYR A 54 9.12 -30.03 -16.74
N PRO A 55 8.45 -28.88 -16.94
CA PRO A 55 8.36 -27.82 -15.94
C PRO A 55 7.52 -28.18 -14.71
N VAL A 56 6.49 -29.04 -14.86
CA VAL A 56 5.62 -29.48 -13.77
C VAL A 56 6.37 -30.40 -12.81
N GLU A 57 7.14 -31.34 -13.38
CA GLU A 57 7.93 -32.33 -12.67
C GLU A 57 9.29 -31.80 -12.22
N LYS A 58 9.70 -30.62 -12.72
CA LYS A 58 11.02 -30.01 -12.51
C LYS A 58 12.15 -30.96 -12.94
N VAL A 59 11.99 -31.61 -14.10
CA VAL A 59 12.95 -32.58 -14.63
C VAL A 59 13.50 -32.09 -15.97
N ALA A 60 14.82 -32.07 -16.10
CA ALA A 60 15.48 -31.91 -17.40
C ALA A 60 16.02 -33.27 -17.87
N HIS A 61 15.65 -33.68 -19.07
CA HIS A 61 16.11 -34.90 -19.71
C HIS A 61 17.05 -34.56 -20.86
N ILE A 62 18.27 -35.05 -20.76
CA ILE A 62 19.32 -34.89 -21.76
C ILE A 62 19.51 -36.27 -22.39
N SER A 63 19.39 -36.37 -23.71
CA SER A 63 19.52 -37.62 -24.47
C SER A 63 20.42 -37.45 -25.69
N GLY A 64 20.91 -38.56 -26.24
CA GLY A 64 21.92 -38.56 -27.31
C GLY A 64 23.36 -38.46 -26.79
N LEU A 65 23.57 -38.68 -25.49
CA LEU A 65 24.91 -38.72 -24.90
C LEU A 65 25.68 -39.94 -25.41
N GLN A 66 27.02 -39.85 -25.41
CA GLN A 66 27.91 -40.92 -25.87
C GLN A 66 29.02 -41.17 -24.84
N LEU A 67 28.65 -41.22 -23.56
CA LEU A 67 29.62 -41.29 -22.44
C LEU A 67 30.04 -42.74 -22.23
N GLU A 68 31.28 -43.08 -22.57
CA GLU A 68 31.78 -44.46 -22.53
C GLU A 68 32.20 -44.86 -21.10
N LEU A 69 32.10 -46.16 -20.83
CA LEU A 69 32.60 -46.75 -19.59
C LEU A 69 34.13 -46.57 -19.45
N GLY A 70 34.62 -46.32 -18.25
CA GLY A 70 36.05 -46.12 -17.94
C GLY A 70 36.58 -44.70 -18.13
N LYS A 71 35.72 -43.75 -18.52
CA LYS A 71 36.10 -42.35 -18.80
C LYS A 71 35.48 -41.36 -17.80
N SER A 72 36.14 -40.20 -17.66
CA SER A 72 35.66 -39.07 -16.87
C SER A 72 35.15 -37.94 -17.78
N TYR A 73 33.99 -37.41 -17.43
CA TYR A 73 33.30 -36.37 -18.18
C TYR A 73 32.89 -35.22 -17.26
N THR A 74 32.91 -34.01 -17.81
CA THR A 74 32.29 -32.83 -17.19
C THR A 74 31.15 -32.37 -18.09
N ILE A 75 29.93 -32.45 -17.56
CA ILE A 75 28.72 -32.00 -18.24
C ILE A 75 28.35 -30.64 -17.64
N ASN A 76 28.47 -29.59 -18.44
CA ASN A 76 28.03 -28.24 -18.10
C ASN A 76 26.70 -27.96 -18.78
N TRP A 77 25.84 -27.15 -18.17
CA TRP A 77 24.62 -26.70 -18.83
C TRP A 77 24.30 -25.23 -18.56
N THR A 78 23.64 -24.60 -19.51
CA THR A 78 23.09 -23.25 -19.35
C THR A 78 21.63 -23.36 -18.99
N GLN A 79 21.19 -22.50 -18.07
CA GLN A 79 19.79 -22.39 -17.68
C GLN A 79 19.26 -21.02 -18.06
N LYS A 80 17.99 -20.97 -18.48
CA LYS A 80 17.26 -19.72 -18.65
C LYS A 80 16.06 -19.71 -17.71
N MET A 81 15.95 -18.66 -16.90
CA MET A 81 14.77 -18.42 -16.09
C MET A 81 13.61 -18.05 -17.02
N ALA A 82 12.47 -18.71 -16.84
CA ALA A 82 11.26 -18.39 -17.59
C ALA A 82 10.83 -16.94 -17.27
N ASP A 83 10.36 -16.21 -18.28
CA ASP A 83 10.10 -14.77 -18.13
C ASP A 83 9.04 -14.44 -17.07
N ASN A 84 8.10 -15.36 -16.84
CA ASN A 84 7.08 -15.28 -15.78
C ASN A 84 7.62 -15.54 -14.36
N GLU A 85 8.77 -16.21 -14.22
CA GLU A 85 9.45 -16.46 -12.95
C GLU A 85 10.52 -15.41 -12.63
N LYS A 86 10.75 -14.44 -13.52
CA LYS A 86 11.57 -13.28 -13.19
C LYS A 86 10.85 -12.51 -12.08
N PHE A 87 11.61 -11.98 -11.11
CA PHE A 87 11.11 -11.04 -10.11
C PHE A 87 12.03 -9.83 -10.13
N ASP A 88 11.45 -8.64 -10.27
CA ASP A 88 12.18 -7.40 -10.42
C ASP A 88 13.12 -7.13 -9.23
N CYS A 89 14.42 -7.01 -9.52
CA CYS A 89 15.45 -6.72 -8.54
C CYS A 89 15.86 -5.23 -8.53
N TYR A 90 15.45 -4.46 -9.55
CA TYR A 90 15.73 -3.03 -9.63
C TYR A 90 14.42 -2.26 -9.89
N PRO A 91 13.58 -2.05 -8.86
CA PRO A 91 12.29 -1.39 -8.99
C PRO A 91 12.38 0.15 -9.06
N SER A 92 13.59 0.69 -9.11
CA SER A 92 13.85 2.11 -9.32
C SER A 92 13.89 2.45 -10.81
N PRO A 93 13.64 3.72 -11.20
CA PRO A 93 13.67 4.12 -12.60
C PRO A 93 15.06 3.92 -13.22
N ASP A 94 15.09 3.79 -14.54
CA ASP A 94 16.33 3.70 -15.33
C ASP A 94 17.26 2.55 -14.90
N PRO A 95 16.78 1.29 -14.99
CA PRO A 95 17.61 0.13 -14.71
C PRO A 95 18.73 0.04 -15.77
N THR A 96 19.96 -0.25 -15.33
CA THR A 96 21.09 -0.52 -16.23
C THR A 96 21.72 -1.86 -15.86
N GLN A 97 22.42 -2.48 -16.81
CA GLN A 97 23.16 -3.72 -16.57
C GLN A 97 24.13 -3.58 -15.39
N GLU A 98 24.91 -2.49 -15.37
CA GLU A 98 25.87 -2.23 -14.31
C GLU A 98 25.21 -2.14 -12.93
N LYS A 99 24.14 -1.35 -12.78
CA LYS A 99 23.41 -1.22 -11.51
C LYS A 99 22.81 -2.55 -11.07
N CYS A 100 22.29 -3.33 -12.01
CA CYS A 100 21.70 -4.64 -11.74
C CYS A 100 22.74 -5.64 -11.21
N GLU A 101 23.88 -5.73 -11.89
CA GLU A 101 24.97 -6.61 -11.52
C GLU A 101 25.63 -6.17 -10.19
N GLN A 102 25.69 -4.86 -9.93
CA GLN A 102 26.12 -4.33 -8.63
C GLN A 102 25.24 -4.82 -7.48
N LEU A 103 23.92 -4.96 -7.68
CA LEU A 103 23.00 -5.56 -6.70
C LEU A 103 23.12 -7.10 -6.60
N GLY A 104 24.02 -7.73 -7.36
CA GLY A 104 24.15 -9.19 -7.40
C GLY A 104 22.98 -9.89 -8.11
N CYS A 105 22.28 -9.18 -8.98
CA CYS A 105 21.17 -9.69 -9.78
C CYS A 105 21.58 -9.98 -11.23
N ILE A 106 20.70 -10.64 -11.99
CA ILE A 106 20.97 -10.97 -13.40
C ILE A 106 20.31 -9.94 -14.29
N TRP A 107 21.08 -9.44 -15.26
CA TRP A 107 20.60 -8.64 -16.37
C TRP A 107 20.30 -9.52 -17.59
N ASP A 108 19.10 -9.37 -18.16
CA ASP A 108 18.70 -9.99 -19.43
C ASP A 108 17.90 -8.97 -20.24
N ALA A 109 18.51 -8.42 -21.28
CA ALA A 109 17.88 -7.42 -22.12
C ALA A 109 16.69 -8.04 -22.87
N THR A 110 15.49 -7.51 -22.63
CA THR A 110 14.25 -7.96 -23.26
C THR A 110 13.68 -6.86 -24.14
N SER A 111 13.12 -7.25 -25.30
CA SER A 111 12.37 -6.34 -26.17
C SER A 111 10.91 -6.15 -25.75
N ILE A 112 10.45 -6.88 -24.72
CA ILE A 112 9.09 -6.82 -24.18
C ILE A 112 9.11 -5.91 -22.96
N SER A 113 8.41 -4.78 -23.06
CA SER A 113 8.50 -3.65 -22.12
C SER A 113 8.18 -3.98 -20.66
N ASP A 114 7.33 -4.97 -20.40
CA ASP A 114 6.81 -5.22 -19.04
C ASP A 114 7.62 -6.27 -18.27
N ILE A 115 8.50 -7.03 -18.93
CA ILE A 115 9.35 -8.01 -18.26
C ILE A 115 10.56 -7.27 -17.65
N PRO A 116 10.87 -7.45 -16.35
CA PRO A 116 11.98 -6.74 -15.75
C PRO A 116 13.31 -7.22 -16.35
N PRO A 117 14.14 -6.29 -16.88
CA PRO A 117 15.45 -6.65 -17.42
C PRO A 117 16.45 -7.01 -16.31
N CYS A 118 16.22 -6.55 -15.08
CA CYS A 118 16.99 -6.90 -13.90
C CYS A 118 16.16 -7.77 -12.94
N TYR A 119 16.59 -9.00 -12.67
CA TYR A 119 15.82 -9.92 -11.84
C TYR A 119 16.68 -10.73 -10.87
N TYR A 120 16.02 -11.22 -9.82
CA TYR A 120 16.65 -12.04 -8.79
C TYR A 120 17.10 -13.40 -9.33
N SER A 121 18.33 -13.79 -8.99
CA SER A 121 18.99 -15.00 -9.47
C SER A 121 19.25 -16.07 -8.41
N SER A 122 19.16 -15.68 -7.15
CA SER A 122 19.58 -16.45 -5.98
C SER A 122 18.57 -16.33 -4.86
N ASP A 123 18.58 -17.26 -3.91
CA ASP A 123 17.72 -17.22 -2.71
C ASP A 123 17.91 -15.94 -1.89
N ASN A 124 16.90 -15.60 -1.07
CA ASN A 124 17.04 -14.50 -0.10
C ASN A 124 18.07 -14.85 1.00
N ALA A 125 18.68 -13.83 1.61
CA ALA A 125 19.79 -13.99 2.54
C ALA A 125 19.36 -14.29 3.99
N TYR A 126 18.06 -14.28 4.28
CA TYR A 126 17.54 -14.60 5.60
C TYR A 126 17.38 -16.11 5.76
N SER A 127 17.80 -16.62 6.91
CA SER A 127 17.60 -18.01 7.30
C SER A 127 16.98 -18.12 8.68
N ILE A 128 16.35 -19.26 8.95
CA ILE A 128 15.75 -19.62 10.22
C ILE A 128 16.52 -20.79 10.82
N ASP A 129 16.93 -20.66 12.08
CA ASP A 129 17.58 -21.77 12.79
C ASP A 129 16.56 -22.74 13.37
N ARG A 130 15.53 -22.22 14.03
CA ARG A 130 14.48 -23.01 14.69
C ARG A 130 13.11 -22.38 14.48
N VAL A 131 12.13 -23.22 14.17
CA VAL A 131 10.71 -22.86 14.13
C VAL A 131 10.02 -23.52 15.32
N GLU A 132 9.25 -22.74 16.06
CA GLU A 132 8.46 -23.20 17.21
C GLU A 132 6.99 -23.20 16.84
N TYR A 133 6.40 -24.39 16.71
CA TYR A 133 4.97 -24.57 16.49
C TYR A 133 4.26 -24.79 17.82
N THR A 134 3.17 -24.05 18.03
CA THR A 134 2.30 -24.17 19.20
C THR A 134 0.85 -24.38 18.74
N SER A 135 -0.06 -24.70 19.68
CA SER A 135 -1.49 -24.79 19.36
C SER A 135 -2.08 -23.46 18.89
N SER A 136 -1.49 -22.33 19.31
CA SER A 136 -1.98 -20.97 19.07
C SER A 136 -1.24 -20.22 17.96
N GLY A 137 -0.16 -20.77 17.40
CA GLY A 137 0.66 -20.03 16.44
C GLY A 137 2.02 -20.65 16.12
N VAL A 138 2.83 -19.86 15.42
CA VAL A 138 4.21 -20.21 15.04
C VAL A 138 5.13 -19.05 15.36
N THR A 139 6.30 -19.33 15.92
CA THR A 139 7.35 -18.32 16.13
C THR A 139 8.66 -18.77 15.52
N ALA A 140 9.37 -17.86 14.87
CA ALA A 140 10.71 -18.09 14.36
C ALA A 140 11.53 -16.80 14.39
N ASN A 141 12.82 -16.90 14.70
CA ASN A 141 13.75 -15.79 14.51
C ASN A 141 14.43 -15.96 13.15
N LEU A 142 14.55 -14.87 12.41
CA LEU A 142 15.27 -14.81 11.15
C LEU A 142 16.60 -14.10 11.39
N THR A 143 17.66 -14.62 10.79
CA THR A 143 18.98 -14.01 10.82
C THR A 143 19.48 -13.80 9.41
N LEU A 144 19.98 -12.60 9.14
CA LEU A 144 20.61 -12.24 7.88
C LEU A 144 21.98 -12.89 7.78
N ASN A 145 22.19 -13.67 6.71
CA ASN A 145 23.52 -14.14 6.37
C ASN A 145 24.25 -13.07 5.55
N HIS A 146 25.11 -12.28 6.19
CA HIS A 146 25.86 -11.21 5.54
C HIS A 146 26.75 -11.68 4.36
N ALA A 147 27.21 -12.93 4.36
CA ALA A 147 27.99 -13.48 3.25
C ALA A 147 27.13 -13.81 2.01
N LYS A 148 25.82 -13.93 2.19
CA LYS A 148 24.83 -14.14 1.12
C LYS A 148 23.97 -12.91 0.85
N ALA A 149 24.09 -11.87 1.68
CA ALA A 149 23.39 -10.62 1.49
C ALA A 149 23.84 -10.02 0.16
N ARG A 150 22.86 -9.62 -0.65
CA ARG A 150 23.11 -8.88 -1.89
C ARG A 150 23.70 -7.51 -1.55
N ALA A 151 24.31 -6.86 -2.53
CA ALA A 151 24.71 -5.47 -2.30
C ALA A 151 23.47 -4.62 -2.05
N TYR A 152 23.63 -3.64 -1.18
CA TYR A 152 22.61 -2.68 -0.82
C TYR A 152 23.28 -1.33 -0.64
N GLU A 153 22.50 -0.27 -0.80
CA GLU A 153 22.96 1.07 -0.45
C GLU A 153 22.94 1.24 1.07
N ASN A 154 23.77 2.12 1.61
CA ASN A 154 23.84 2.34 3.06
C ASN A 154 22.46 2.68 3.66
N ALA A 155 21.66 3.47 2.96
CA ALA A 155 20.33 3.89 3.41
C ALA A 155 19.27 2.76 3.37
N THR A 156 19.56 1.64 2.69
CA THR A 156 18.73 0.44 2.63
C THR A 156 19.42 -0.77 3.25
N THR A 157 20.34 -0.55 4.19
CA THR A 157 21.01 -1.62 4.93
C THR A 157 19.98 -2.55 5.62
N PRO A 158 19.98 -3.86 5.32
CA PRO A 158 19.02 -4.79 5.92
C PRO A 158 19.23 -4.98 7.42
N ILE A 159 18.13 -5.17 8.14
CA ILE A 159 18.12 -5.42 9.59
C ILE A 159 18.55 -6.86 9.85
N SER A 160 19.61 -7.06 10.61
CA SER A 160 20.27 -8.38 10.75
C SER A 160 19.42 -9.44 11.45
N THR A 161 18.51 -9.06 12.35
CA THR A 161 17.69 -10.02 13.11
C THR A 161 16.24 -9.59 13.13
N LEU A 162 15.34 -10.49 12.77
CA LEU A 162 13.90 -10.27 12.76
C LEU A 162 13.18 -11.39 13.49
N ARG A 163 11.92 -11.16 13.84
CA ARG A 163 11.02 -12.19 14.36
C ARG A 163 9.82 -12.33 13.45
N LEU A 164 9.51 -13.57 13.12
CA LEU A 164 8.22 -14.00 12.59
C LEU A 164 7.35 -14.48 13.75
N GLU A 165 6.15 -13.92 13.85
CA GLU A 165 5.10 -14.37 14.77
C GLU A 165 3.81 -14.61 13.98
N VAL A 166 3.31 -15.84 13.99
CA VAL A 166 2.04 -16.23 13.38
C VAL A 166 1.04 -16.50 14.51
N LYS A 167 -0.13 -15.86 14.47
CA LYS A 167 -1.23 -16.09 15.41
C LYS A 167 -2.42 -16.71 14.72
N TYR A 168 -2.95 -17.77 15.32
CA TYR A 168 -4.16 -18.43 14.87
C TYR A 168 -5.38 -17.85 15.58
N HIS A 169 -5.79 -16.64 15.19
CA HIS A 169 -6.86 -15.91 15.86
C HIS A 169 -8.18 -16.69 15.89
N LEU A 170 -8.69 -17.07 14.72
CA LEU A 170 -9.93 -17.83 14.55
C LEU A 170 -9.69 -19.02 13.62
N ASN A 171 -10.67 -19.92 13.50
CA ASN A 171 -10.59 -21.05 12.57
C ASN A 171 -10.50 -20.61 11.10
N HIS A 172 -10.98 -19.41 10.76
CA HIS A 172 -11.00 -18.83 9.42
C HIS A 172 -10.11 -17.59 9.26
N MET A 173 -9.36 -17.20 10.30
CA MET A 173 -8.50 -16.02 10.26
C MET A 173 -7.17 -16.27 10.98
N LEU A 174 -6.07 -15.88 10.35
CA LEU A 174 -4.75 -15.80 10.97
C LEU A 174 -4.12 -14.42 10.78
N GLN A 175 -3.08 -14.18 11.57
CA GLN A 175 -2.16 -13.07 11.39
C GLN A 175 -0.74 -13.63 11.27
N PHE A 176 0.10 -13.06 10.42
CA PHE A 176 1.54 -13.26 10.52
C PHE A 176 2.27 -11.92 10.46
N LYS A 177 3.20 -11.73 11.38
CA LYS A 177 3.94 -10.49 11.59
C LYS A 177 5.43 -10.76 11.45
N ILE A 178 6.13 -9.93 10.66
CA ILE A 178 7.60 -9.89 10.62
C ILE A 178 8.06 -8.49 11.05
N TYR A 179 8.88 -8.44 12.10
CA TYR A 179 9.30 -7.20 12.73
C TYR A 179 10.71 -7.31 13.33
N ASP A 180 11.33 -6.16 13.62
CA ASP A 180 12.55 -6.07 14.42
C ASP A 180 12.17 -6.21 15.89
N TYR A 181 12.62 -7.29 16.54
CA TYR A 181 12.34 -7.53 17.96
C TYR A 181 13.37 -6.91 18.90
N GLN A 182 14.45 -6.33 18.36
CA GLN A 182 15.46 -5.62 19.13
C GLN A 182 15.17 -4.11 19.20
N ASN A 183 14.60 -3.54 18.14
CA ASN A 183 14.24 -2.12 18.07
C ASN A 183 12.77 -1.97 17.70
N THR A 184 12.02 -1.21 18.50
CA THR A 184 10.64 -0.87 18.20
C THR A 184 10.56 -0.10 16.89
N ARG A 185 9.77 -0.61 15.94
CA ARG A 185 9.44 0.05 14.67
C ARG A 185 8.04 0.62 14.73
N TYR A 186 7.74 1.52 13.81
CA TYR A 186 6.38 2.02 13.64
C TYR A 186 5.42 0.86 13.30
N GLU A 187 4.32 0.79 14.05
CA GLU A 187 3.18 -0.08 13.78
C GLU A 187 1.93 0.79 13.64
N VAL A 188 1.03 0.41 12.74
CA VAL A 188 -0.18 1.19 12.44
C VAL A 188 -1.05 1.31 13.69
N PRO A 189 -1.38 2.53 14.17
CA PRO A 189 -2.11 2.77 15.42
C PRO A 189 -3.64 2.62 15.25
N VAL A 190 -4.08 1.71 14.37
CA VAL A 190 -5.50 1.45 14.12
C VAL A 190 -5.92 0.21 14.89
N GLN A 191 -6.87 0.37 15.81
CA GLN A 191 -7.38 -0.74 16.60
C GLN A 191 -8.23 -1.68 15.73
N LEU A 192 -7.89 -2.97 15.73
CA LEU A 192 -8.66 -4.03 15.07
C LEU A 192 -9.49 -4.83 16.07
N ASN A 193 -10.61 -5.39 15.58
CA ASN A 193 -11.51 -6.23 16.37
C ASN A 193 -11.01 -7.68 16.41
N LEU A 194 -10.02 -7.94 17.27
CA LEU A 194 -9.44 -9.26 17.46
C LEU A 194 -9.95 -9.93 18.74
N PRO A 195 -10.02 -11.27 18.79
CA PRO A 195 -10.28 -11.97 20.05
C PRO A 195 -9.14 -11.70 21.04
N SER A 196 -9.45 -11.62 22.33
CA SER A 196 -8.48 -11.34 23.40
C SER A 196 -7.39 -12.40 23.53
N SER A 197 -7.67 -13.62 23.08
CA SER A 197 -6.71 -14.70 22.91
C SER A 197 -7.06 -15.56 21.69
N PRO A 198 -6.10 -16.30 21.10
CA PRO A 198 -6.36 -17.23 20.01
C PRO A 198 -7.48 -18.22 20.36
N ALA A 199 -8.57 -18.19 19.59
CA ALA A 199 -9.73 -19.05 19.76
C ALA A 199 -9.78 -20.20 18.72
N SER A 200 -8.79 -20.27 17.83
CA SER A 200 -8.65 -21.35 16.85
C SER A 200 -8.38 -22.70 17.51
N THR A 201 -9.00 -23.78 17.02
CA THR A 201 -8.71 -25.16 17.45
C THR A 201 -8.09 -25.96 16.32
N ALA A 202 -7.15 -26.87 16.63
CA ALA A 202 -6.46 -27.65 15.60
C ALA A 202 -7.42 -28.47 14.72
N ALA A 203 -8.54 -28.94 15.28
CA ALA A 203 -9.56 -29.75 14.59
C ALA A 203 -10.40 -28.92 13.61
N GLU A 204 -10.81 -27.70 13.98
CA GLU A 204 -11.73 -26.88 13.18
C GLU A 204 -11.02 -25.83 12.32
N ARG A 205 -9.74 -25.56 12.58
CA ARG A 205 -8.96 -24.58 11.82
C ARG A 205 -8.94 -24.94 10.33
N LEU A 206 -9.37 -24.01 9.49
CA LEU A 206 -9.51 -24.16 8.04
C LEU A 206 -8.18 -24.06 7.28
N TYR A 207 -7.10 -23.70 7.97
CA TYR A 207 -5.78 -23.46 7.38
C TYR A 207 -4.64 -24.15 8.12
N GLU A 208 -3.55 -24.32 7.39
CA GLU A 208 -2.25 -24.75 7.89
C GLU A 208 -1.19 -23.73 7.51
N VAL A 209 -0.23 -23.53 8.40
CA VAL A 209 0.91 -22.64 8.16
C VAL A 209 2.19 -23.44 8.29
N THR A 210 3.05 -23.36 7.28
CA THR A 210 4.37 -23.97 7.28
C THR A 210 5.43 -22.92 6.98
N VAL A 211 6.53 -22.94 7.73
CA VAL A 211 7.67 -22.03 7.54
C VAL A 211 8.83 -22.78 6.89
N GLN A 212 9.29 -22.27 5.76
CA GLN A 212 10.40 -22.81 4.96
C GLN A 212 11.70 -22.06 5.30
N ASN A 213 12.84 -22.76 5.21
CA ASN A 213 14.15 -22.21 5.60
C ASN A 213 15.06 -21.85 4.41
N LYS A 214 15.00 -22.59 3.29
CA LYS A 214 15.90 -22.40 2.15
C LYS A 214 15.14 -22.45 0.81
N PRO A 215 14.79 -21.30 0.23
CA PRO A 215 14.82 -19.96 0.84
C PRO A 215 13.82 -19.84 2.00
N PHE A 216 13.99 -18.81 2.84
CA PHE A 216 12.97 -18.45 3.83
C PHE A 216 11.64 -18.15 3.11
N GLY A 217 10.55 -18.66 3.65
CA GLY A 217 9.20 -18.38 3.17
C GLY A 217 8.12 -18.85 4.14
N ILE A 218 6.94 -18.28 4.02
CA ILE A 218 5.74 -18.67 4.76
C ILE A 218 4.76 -19.24 3.74
N GLN A 219 4.21 -20.41 4.03
CA GLN A 219 3.14 -20.99 3.25
C GLN A 219 1.88 -21.09 4.09
N VAL A 220 0.77 -20.57 3.57
CA VAL A 220 -0.57 -20.76 4.13
C VAL A 220 -1.37 -21.62 3.18
N ARG A 221 -1.93 -22.72 3.68
CA ARG A 221 -2.67 -23.71 2.90
C ARG A 221 -4.08 -23.85 3.44
N ARG A 222 -5.08 -23.85 2.55
CA ARG A 222 -6.45 -24.25 2.88
C ARG A 222 -6.48 -25.76 3.14
N LYS A 223 -6.92 -26.17 4.32
CA LYS A 223 -6.91 -27.60 4.72
C LYS A 223 -7.84 -28.47 3.89
N SER A 224 -9.01 -27.96 3.53
CA SER A 224 -10.06 -28.76 2.87
C SER A 224 -9.66 -29.22 1.48
N THR A 225 -8.87 -28.41 0.76
CA THR A 225 -8.55 -28.62 -0.67
C THR A 225 -7.06 -28.85 -0.90
N GLY A 226 -6.22 -28.43 0.05
CA GLY A 226 -4.78 -28.41 -0.11
C GLY A 226 -4.26 -27.22 -0.92
N THR A 227 -5.12 -26.29 -1.36
CA THR A 227 -4.72 -25.08 -2.09
C THR A 227 -3.78 -24.21 -1.26
N VAL A 228 -2.66 -23.79 -1.84
CA VAL A 228 -1.74 -22.82 -1.21
C VAL A 228 -2.24 -21.42 -1.55
N ILE A 229 -2.66 -20.68 -0.53
CA ILE A 229 -3.24 -19.32 -0.68
C ILE A 229 -2.20 -18.21 -0.46
N TRP A 230 -1.09 -18.54 0.19
CA TRP A 230 0.07 -17.66 0.33
C TRP A 230 1.33 -18.51 0.27
N ASP A 231 2.33 -18.10 -0.51
CA ASP A 231 3.63 -18.75 -0.61
C ASP A 231 4.73 -17.72 -0.84
N SER A 232 5.38 -17.28 0.23
CA SER A 232 6.50 -16.35 0.17
C SER A 232 7.87 -17.00 0.05
N GLN A 233 7.94 -18.29 -0.34
CA GLN A 233 9.20 -18.98 -0.64
C GLN A 233 9.79 -18.49 -1.98
N LEU A 234 10.22 -17.23 -1.98
CA LEU A 234 10.68 -16.48 -3.14
C LEU A 234 11.97 -15.72 -2.80
N PRO A 235 12.81 -15.42 -3.80
CA PRO A 235 14.13 -14.81 -3.59
C PRO A 235 14.08 -13.32 -3.19
N THR A 236 12.89 -12.72 -3.13
CA THR A 236 12.68 -11.27 -3.09
C THR A 236 12.72 -10.65 -1.70
N PHE A 237 12.75 -11.46 -0.63
CA PHE A 237 12.57 -10.95 0.72
C PHE A 237 13.74 -10.04 1.15
N THR A 238 13.40 -8.80 1.50
CA THR A 238 14.31 -7.76 1.99
C THR A 238 13.62 -7.02 3.13
N PHE A 239 14.35 -6.69 4.20
CA PHE A 239 13.80 -5.94 5.32
C PHE A 239 14.85 -4.96 5.84
N SER A 240 14.70 -3.69 5.47
CA SER A 240 15.54 -2.57 5.86
C SER A 240 14.69 -1.49 6.52
N ASP A 241 15.33 -0.46 7.08
CA ASP A 241 14.59 0.59 7.80
C ASP A 241 13.59 1.34 6.90
N MET A 242 14.00 1.68 5.67
CA MET A 242 13.19 2.43 4.71
C MET A 242 12.91 1.68 3.39
N PHE A 243 13.06 0.35 3.41
CA PHE A 243 12.70 -0.51 2.27
C PHE A 243 12.43 -1.94 2.74
N ILE A 244 11.18 -2.38 2.60
CA ILE A 244 10.76 -3.72 2.95
C ILE A 244 10.05 -4.33 1.74
N GLN A 245 10.46 -5.54 1.36
CA GLN A 245 9.91 -6.26 0.23
C GLN A 245 9.58 -7.70 0.60
N ILE A 246 8.38 -8.15 0.24
CA ILE A 246 7.96 -9.55 0.33
C ILE A 246 7.09 -9.89 -0.88
N SER A 247 7.31 -11.06 -1.45
CA SER A 247 6.46 -11.57 -2.54
C SER A 247 5.72 -12.81 -2.10
N THR A 248 4.61 -13.09 -2.78
CA THR A 248 3.87 -14.33 -2.64
C THR A 248 3.45 -14.85 -4.01
N ARG A 249 3.50 -16.17 -4.21
CA ARG A 249 2.67 -16.80 -5.26
C ARG A 249 1.20 -16.76 -4.82
N LEU A 250 0.31 -16.65 -5.79
CA LEU A 250 -1.14 -16.58 -5.56
C LEU A 250 -1.79 -17.89 -5.98
N ALA A 251 -2.93 -18.20 -5.37
CA ALA A 251 -3.67 -19.43 -5.66
C ALA A 251 -4.25 -19.49 -7.09
N SER A 252 -4.43 -18.34 -7.75
CA SER A 252 -4.98 -18.25 -9.11
C SER A 252 -4.63 -16.90 -9.76
N GLN A 253 -5.10 -16.71 -11.00
CA GLN A 253 -5.02 -15.45 -11.76
C GLN A 253 -6.13 -14.43 -11.42
N TYR A 254 -6.99 -14.71 -10.46
CA TYR A 254 -8.22 -13.94 -10.17
C TYR A 254 -8.10 -13.15 -8.87
N VAL A 255 -7.59 -11.93 -8.98
CA VAL A 255 -7.34 -11.03 -7.84
C VAL A 255 -8.16 -9.75 -7.99
N TYR A 256 -8.65 -9.23 -6.88
CA TYR A 256 -9.50 -8.05 -6.77
C TYR A 256 -9.07 -7.20 -5.56
N GLY A 257 -9.23 -5.88 -5.61
CA GLY A 257 -8.80 -4.98 -4.54
C GLY A 257 -7.56 -4.15 -4.91
N PHE A 258 -6.88 -3.66 -3.88
CA PHE A 258 -5.92 -2.55 -3.90
C PHE A 258 -6.53 -1.21 -4.32
N GLY A 259 -6.16 -0.15 -3.62
CA GLY A 259 -6.68 1.18 -3.89
C GLY A 259 -6.14 2.24 -2.92
N GLU A 260 -6.53 3.50 -3.10
CA GLU A 260 -7.47 3.97 -4.12
C GLU A 260 -6.76 4.49 -5.37
N THR A 261 -7.22 4.06 -6.55
CA THR A 261 -6.63 4.37 -7.87
C THR A 261 -7.61 3.95 -8.96
N GLU A 262 -7.51 4.58 -10.14
CA GLU A 262 -8.34 4.22 -11.30
C GLU A 262 -7.85 2.92 -11.95
N HIS A 263 -8.55 1.84 -11.64
CA HIS A 263 -8.37 0.56 -12.30
C HIS A 263 -9.23 0.46 -13.56
N THR A 264 -8.69 -0.11 -14.64
CA THR A 264 -9.41 -0.26 -15.92
C THR A 264 -10.44 -1.40 -15.94
N MET A 265 -10.32 -2.35 -15.03
CA MET A 265 -11.20 -3.52 -14.88
C MET A 265 -11.30 -3.87 -13.40
N PHE A 266 -12.30 -4.64 -12.97
CA PHE A 266 -12.41 -5.08 -11.56
C PHE A 266 -11.33 -6.13 -11.18
N ARG A 267 -11.14 -7.14 -12.04
CA ARG A 267 -10.06 -8.13 -11.91
C ARG A 267 -8.71 -7.49 -12.26
N ARG A 268 -7.70 -7.71 -11.44
CA ARG A 268 -6.33 -7.22 -11.66
C ARG A 268 -5.67 -7.92 -12.85
N ASN A 269 -4.91 -7.16 -13.64
CA ASN A 269 -4.06 -7.70 -14.69
C ASN A 269 -2.75 -8.22 -14.08
N MET A 270 -2.46 -9.51 -14.24
CA MET A 270 -1.26 -10.17 -13.70
C MET A 270 -0.01 -9.97 -14.56
N SER A 271 -0.10 -9.29 -15.70
CA SER A 271 1.03 -9.06 -16.60
C SER A 271 1.87 -7.85 -16.20
N TRP A 272 2.62 -7.98 -15.10
CA TRP A 272 3.68 -7.03 -14.72
C TRP A 272 3.19 -5.59 -14.48
N HIS A 273 2.10 -5.45 -13.73
CA HIS A 273 1.56 -4.14 -13.38
C HIS A 273 1.87 -3.76 -11.94
N THR A 274 2.51 -2.60 -11.79
CA THR A 274 2.74 -1.96 -10.49
C THR A 274 1.70 -0.89 -10.19
N TRP A 275 1.24 -0.84 -8.94
CA TRP A 275 0.27 0.14 -8.44
C TRP A 275 0.79 0.77 -7.15
N GLY A 276 1.03 2.08 -7.18
CA GLY A 276 1.41 2.87 -6.00
C GLY A 276 0.23 3.12 -5.07
N MET A 277 0.50 3.17 -3.77
CA MET A 277 -0.46 3.50 -2.71
C MET A 277 0.19 4.49 -1.74
N PHE A 278 -0.40 5.67 -1.69
CA PHE A 278 -0.11 6.78 -0.78
C PHE A 278 -1.26 7.78 -0.98
N THR A 279 -1.87 8.29 0.08
CA THR A 279 -3.03 9.19 -0.08
C THR A 279 -2.61 10.46 -0.82
N ARG A 280 -3.45 10.95 -1.74
CA ARG A 280 -3.13 12.13 -2.55
C ARG A 280 -4.37 12.74 -3.18
N ASP A 281 -4.43 14.08 -3.15
CA ASP A 281 -5.31 14.85 -4.03
C ASP A 281 -4.88 14.66 -5.50
N GLN A 282 -5.41 13.61 -6.11
CA GLN A 282 -5.15 13.23 -7.48
C GLN A 282 -6.45 12.75 -8.09
N PRO A 283 -7.02 13.48 -9.06
CA PRO A 283 -8.16 13.00 -9.82
C PRO A 283 -7.93 11.58 -10.34
N PRO A 284 -8.95 10.70 -10.33
CA PRO A 284 -8.81 9.32 -10.79
C PRO A 284 -8.14 9.28 -12.16
N THR A 285 -7.01 8.59 -12.22
CA THR A 285 -6.21 8.44 -13.44
C THR A 285 -5.43 7.15 -13.35
N TYR A 286 -5.44 6.38 -14.44
CA TYR A 286 -4.77 5.08 -14.51
C TYR A 286 -3.34 5.10 -13.95
N LYS A 287 -3.08 4.20 -12.99
CA LYS A 287 -1.80 4.01 -12.26
C LYS A 287 -1.35 5.18 -11.37
N LEU A 288 -2.16 6.22 -11.18
CA LEU A 288 -1.88 7.25 -10.19
C LEU A 288 -2.58 6.90 -8.88
N ASN A 289 -1.83 6.96 -7.77
CA ASN A 289 -2.41 6.86 -6.43
C ASN A 289 -3.31 8.07 -6.17
N SER A 290 -4.51 7.83 -5.63
CA SER A 290 -5.53 8.85 -5.34
C SER A 290 -5.77 8.96 -3.83
N TYR A 291 -7.00 9.20 -3.41
CA TYR A 291 -7.39 9.77 -2.13
C TYR A 291 -7.18 8.80 -0.96
N GLY A 292 -7.46 7.51 -1.19
CA GLY A 292 -7.47 6.48 -0.16
C GLY A 292 -6.26 5.54 -0.18
N TYR A 293 -6.14 4.75 0.90
CA TYR A 293 -5.08 3.76 1.07
C TYR A 293 -5.65 2.43 1.56
N GLN A 294 -5.64 1.41 0.69
CA GLN A 294 -6.33 0.13 0.89
C GLN A 294 -5.43 -1.06 0.47
N PRO A 295 -4.48 -1.49 1.32
CA PRO A 295 -3.57 -2.62 1.05
C PRO A 295 -4.25 -3.97 1.33
N PHE A 296 -5.47 -4.15 0.80
CA PHE A 296 -6.28 -5.35 0.90
C PHE A 296 -6.58 -5.91 -0.48
N TYR A 297 -6.50 -7.23 -0.63
CA TYR A 297 -7.00 -7.93 -1.79
C TYR A 297 -7.84 -9.14 -1.42
N MET A 298 -8.72 -9.52 -2.34
CA MET A 298 -9.40 -10.80 -2.37
C MET A 298 -8.92 -11.58 -3.58
N ALA A 299 -8.69 -12.88 -3.43
CA ALA A 299 -8.43 -13.77 -4.54
C ALA A 299 -9.44 -14.92 -4.55
N LEU A 300 -9.89 -15.28 -5.75
CA LEU A 300 -10.61 -16.53 -5.99
C LEU A 300 -9.58 -17.66 -6.15
N GLU A 301 -9.91 -18.84 -5.67
CA GLU A 301 -9.18 -20.08 -5.88
C GLU A 301 -9.76 -20.79 -7.11
N GLU A 302 -9.00 -21.73 -7.70
CA GLU A 302 -9.41 -22.43 -8.93
C GLU A 302 -10.70 -23.26 -8.77
N ASP A 303 -11.05 -23.63 -7.53
CA ASP A 303 -12.27 -24.38 -7.20
C ASP A 303 -13.45 -23.49 -6.78
N GLY A 304 -13.30 -22.17 -6.87
CA GLY A 304 -14.32 -21.19 -6.48
C GLY A 304 -14.30 -20.79 -5.01
N ASN A 305 -13.41 -21.36 -4.18
CA ASN A 305 -13.17 -20.81 -2.85
C ASN A 305 -12.59 -19.39 -2.94
N ALA A 306 -12.67 -18.62 -1.86
CA ALA A 306 -12.08 -17.28 -1.78
C ALA A 306 -11.23 -17.10 -0.52
N HIS A 307 -10.27 -16.20 -0.58
CA HIS A 307 -9.57 -15.69 0.59
C HIS A 307 -9.27 -14.20 0.42
N GLY A 308 -9.03 -13.53 1.56
CA GLY A 308 -8.64 -12.12 1.59
C GLY A 308 -7.35 -11.94 2.37
N VAL A 309 -6.53 -10.98 1.96
CA VAL A 309 -5.28 -10.63 2.64
C VAL A 309 -5.18 -9.12 2.80
N LEU A 310 -5.01 -8.69 4.05
CA LEU A 310 -4.69 -7.31 4.44
C LEU A 310 -3.22 -7.24 4.84
N LEU A 311 -2.50 -6.23 4.35
CA LEU A 311 -1.25 -5.78 4.95
C LEU A 311 -1.51 -4.53 5.80
N LEU A 312 -1.48 -4.66 7.13
CA LEU A 312 -1.64 -3.53 8.05
C LEU A 312 -0.32 -2.73 8.13
N ASN A 313 -0.12 -1.87 7.14
CA ASN A 313 0.98 -0.92 7.03
C ASN A 313 0.39 0.39 6.48
N SER A 314 0.96 1.56 6.79
CA SER A 314 0.45 2.85 6.30
C SER A 314 1.53 3.74 5.65
N ASN A 315 2.77 3.24 5.57
CA ASN A 315 3.85 3.92 4.85
C ASN A 315 3.57 3.91 3.35
N ALA A 316 4.21 4.79 2.59
CA ALA A 316 4.13 4.75 1.14
C ALA A 316 4.55 3.35 0.63
N MET A 317 3.76 2.78 -0.27
CA MET A 317 4.07 1.47 -0.82
C MET A 317 3.65 1.33 -2.28
N ASP A 318 4.12 0.28 -2.94
CA ASP A 318 3.50 -0.20 -4.15
C ASP A 318 3.37 -1.73 -4.14
N VAL A 319 2.51 -2.22 -5.04
CA VAL A 319 2.33 -3.65 -5.29
C VAL A 319 2.50 -3.97 -6.76
N THR A 320 3.16 -5.09 -7.06
CA THR A 320 3.40 -5.55 -8.44
C THR A 320 2.78 -6.91 -8.68
N PHE A 321 1.92 -7.02 -9.69
CA PHE A 321 1.34 -8.28 -10.12
C PHE A 321 2.18 -8.94 -11.21
N GLN A 322 2.34 -10.26 -11.16
CA GLN A 322 3.19 -11.03 -12.08
C GLN A 322 2.50 -12.27 -12.65
N PRO A 323 2.88 -12.74 -13.86
CA PRO A 323 2.12 -13.76 -14.58
C PRO A 323 2.11 -15.16 -13.95
N THR A 324 3.06 -15.48 -13.06
CA THR A 324 3.21 -16.82 -12.46
C THR A 324 2.20 -17.15 -11.34
N PRO A 325 1.00 -16.57 -11.44
CA PRO A 325 0.45 -15.58 -10.51
C PRO A 325 1.31 -15.27 -9.28
N ALA A 326 1.86 -14.07 -9.22
CA ALA A 326 2.51 -13.61 -8.00
C ALA A 326 2.23 -12.13 -7.73
N LEU A 327 2.46 -11.75 -6.48
CA LEU A 327 2.29 -10.40 -5.97
C LEU A 327 3.52 -10.03 -5.14
N THR A 328 4.11 -8.88 -5.43
CA THR A 328 5.23 -8.31 -4.68
C THR A 328 4.78 -7.04 -3.98
N TYR A 329 4.98 -6.96 -2.66
CA TYR A 329 4.80 -5.74 -1.86
C TYR A 329 6.14 -5.05 -1.68
N ARG A 330 6.19 -3.72 -1.85
CA ARG A 330 7.35 -2.88 -1.53
C ARG A 330 6.89 -1.68 -0.72
N THR A 331 7.18 -1.64 0.57
CA THR A 331 6.84 -0.52 1.46
C THR A 331 8.10 0.21 1.91
N THR A 332 7.98 1.52 2.14
CA THR A 332 9.08 2.37 2.56
C THR A 332 9.29 2.39 4.08
N GLY A 333 8.58 1.59 4.86
CA GLY A 333 8.76 1.58 6.30
C GLY A 333 7.79 0.67 7.06
N GLY A 334 7.76 0.85 8.38
CA GLY A 334 6.91 0.10 9.28
C GLY A 334 7.37 -1.35 9.45
N ILE A 335 6.40 -2.26 9.55
CA ILE A 335 6.59 -3.71 9.66
C ILE A 335 5.71 -4.44 8.64
N LEU A 336 5.89 -5.76 8.52
CA LEU A 336 4.97 -6.61 7.76
C LEU A 336 3.97 -7.23 8.73
N ASP A 337 2.76 -6.68 8.82
CA ASP A 337 1.68 -7.21 9.65
C ASP A 337 0.50 -7.67 8.78
N PHE A 338 0.49 -8.95 8.40
CA PHE A 338 -0.52 -9.50 7.50
C PHE A 338 -1.65 -10.19 8.25
N TYR A 339 -2.88 -9.98 7.79
CA TYR A 339 -4.07 -10.73 8.21
C TYR A 339 -4.64 -11.46 7.02
N VAL A 340 -4.94 -12.75 7.18
CA VAL A 340 -5.51 -13.61 6.14
C VAL A 340 -6.84 -14.15 6.63
N VAL A 341 -7.89 -13.99 5.82
CA VAL A 341 -9.25 -14.47 6.06
C VAL A 341 -9.64 -15.49 4.97
N LEU A 342 -10.37 -16.55 5.33
CA LEU A 342 -10.53 -17.76 4.51
C LEU A 342 -11.99 -18.09 4.14
N GLY A 343 -12.93 -17.16 4.34
CA GLY A 343 -14.34 -17.33 3.99
C GLY A 343 -14.50 -17.96 2.60
N PRO A 344 -15.13 -19.14 2.44
CA PRO A 344 -15.05 -19.86 1.17
C PRO A 344 -15.74 -19.12 0.02
N THR A 345 -16.60 -18.14 0.30
CA THR A 345 -17.23 -17.28 -0.72
C THR A 345 -16.73 -15.84 -0.62
N PRO A 346 -16.73 -15.07 -1.73
CA PRO A 346 -16.38 -13.65 -1.72
C PRO A 346 -17.10 -12.84 -0.62
N GLU A 347 -18.39 -13.10 -0.41
CA GLU A 347 -19.19 -12.43 0.61
C GLU A 347 -18.70 -12.75 2.02
N LEU A 348 -18.32 -14.00 2.30
CA LEU A 348 -17.76 -14.38 3.60
C LEU A 348 -16.39 -13.75 3.82
N VAL A 349 -15.54 -13.65 2.80
CA VAL A 349 -14.27 -12.91 2.89
C VAL A 349 -14.52 -11.45 3.28
N VAL A 350 -15.48 -10.76 2.66
CA VAL A 350 -15.81 -9.37 3.02
C VAL A 350 -16.40 -9.28 4.43
N GLN A 351 -17.23 -10.24 4.85
CA GLN A 351 -17.78 -10.29 6.20
C GLN A 351 -16.69 -10.47 7.27
N GLU A 352 -15.72 -11.34 7.01
CA GLU A 352 -14.58 -11.60 7.90
C GLU A 352 -13.62 -10.39 7.95
N TYR A 353 -13.32 -9.80 6.79
CA TYR A 353 -12.50 -8.59 6.70
C TYR A 353 -13.15 -7.41 7.46
N THR A 354 -14.43 -7.14 7.22
CA THR A 354 -15.14 -6.06 7.92
C THR A 354 -15.43 -6.39 9.39
N ALA A 355 -15.49 -7.66 9.78
CA ALA A 355 -15.50 -8.02 11.20
C ALA A 355 -14.18 -7.61 11.87
N LEU A 356 -13.04 -7.80 11.18
CA LEU A 356 -11.71 -7.43 11.65
C LEU A 356 -11.51 -5.90 11.73
N ILE A 357 -11.78 -5.16 10.65
CA ILE A 357 -11.47 -3.73 10.57
C ILE A 357 -12.58 -2.80 11.07
N GLY A 358 -13.79 -3.34 11.28
CA GLY A 358 -14.98 -2.56 11.59
C GLY A 358 -16.02 -2.64 10.47
N ARG A 359 -17.29 -2.78 10.86
CA ARG A 359 -18.40 -2.82 9.91
C ARG A 359 -18.71 -1.41 9.41
N PRO A 360 -19.20 -1.26 8.16
CA PRO A 360 -19.66 0.02 7.66
C PRO A 360 -20.69 0.68 8.59
N VAL A 361 -20.64 2.01 8.70
CA VAL A 361 -21.62 2.80 9.44
C VAL A 361 -23.01 2.60 8.84
N MET A 362 -24.04 2.56 9.67
CA MET A 362 -25.43 2.57 9.19
C MET A 362 -25.78 3.98 8.71
N PRO A 363 -25.96 4.21 7.40
CA PRO A 363 -26.33 5.54 6.92
C PRO A 363 -27.75 5.92 7.39
N PRO A 364 -28.02 7.21 7.66
CA PRO A 364 -29.38 7.65 7.93
C PRO A 364 -30.24 7.49 6.68
N TYR A 365 -31.53 7.16 6.86
CA TYR A 365 -32.42 6.83 5.73
C TYR A 365 -32.45 7.91 4.64
N TRP A 366 -32.42 9.19 5.03
CA TRP A 366 -32.44 10.32 4.10
C TRP A 366 -31.23 10.37 3.17
N SER A 367 -30.08 9.79 3.53
CA SER A 367 -28.87 9.84 2.69
C SER A 367 -28.93 8.84 1.53
N LEU A 368 -29.92 7.96 1.49
CA LEU A 368 -30.21 7.08 0.34
C LEU A 368 -30.92 7.83 -0.80
N GLY A 369 -31.41 9.03 -0.52
CA GLY A 369 -32.05 9.92 -1.48
C GLY A 369 -31.09 10.54 -2.49
N PHE A 370 -31.64 11.13 -3.55
CA PHE A 370 -30.83 11.88 -4.52
C PHE A 370 -30.30 13.18 -3.90
N GLN A 371 -29.09 13.58 -4.30
CA GLN A 371 -28.35 14.67 -3.68
C GLN A 371 -27.79 15.61 -4.75
N LEU A 372 -27.82 16.92 -4.50
CA LEU A 372 -27.32 17.94 -5.42
C LEU A 372 -26.26 18.84 -4.78
N CYS A 373 -25.12 18.93 -5.46
CA CYS A 373 -23.97 19.76 -5.08
C CYS A 373 -23.31 20.36 -6.33
N ARG A 374 -22.54 21.42 -6.13
CA ARG A 374 -21.67 22.04 -7.13
C ARG A 374 -20.65 22.93 -6.43
N TYR A 375 -19.38 22.84 -6.85
CA TYR A 375 -18.40 23.91 -6.63
C TYR A 375 -18.70 25.09 -7.55
N GLY A 376 -18.90 26.28 -6.97
CA GLY A 376 -19.14 27.54 -7.67
C GLY A 376 -20.56 28.10 -7.57
N TYR A 377 -21.35 27.74 -6.55
CA TYR A 377 -22.59 28.47 -6.27
C TYR A 377 -22.27 29.93 -5.94
N ARG A 378 -22.99 30.88 -6.54
CA ARG A 378 -22.64 32.31 -6.45
C ARG A 378 -23.13 32.97 -5.18
N ASN A 379 -24.26 32.52 -4.64
CA ASN A 379 -24.91 33.07 -3.45
C ASN A 379 -26.03 32.13 -2.96
N ASP A 380 -26.58 32.42 -1.78
CA ASP A 380 -27.70 31.66 -1.21
C ASP A 380 -28.96 31.64 -2.09
N SER A 381 -29.20 32.69 -2.87
CA SER A 381 -30.39 32.82 -3.72
C SER A 381 -30.35 31.89 -4.93
N GLU A 382 -29.17 31.60 -5.48
CA GLU A 382 -28.99 30.59 -6.53
C GLU A 382 -29.36 29.19 -6.03
N ILE A 383 -28.94 28.85 -4.80
CA ILE A 383 -29.31 27.57 -4.17
C ILE A 383 -30.81 27.52 -3.93
N ALA A 384 -31.41 28.60 -3.42
CA ALA A 384 -32.85 28.68 -3.19
C ALA A 384 -33.65 28.49 -4.49
N GLN A 385 -33.20 29.12 -5.58
CA GLN A 385 -33.84 28.98 -6.90
C GLN A 385 -33.73 27.53 -7.41
N LEU A 386 -32.56 26.90 -7.32
CA LEU A 386 -32.36 25.50 -7.70
C LEU A 386 -33.33 24.57 -6.98
N VAL A 387 -33.50 24.76 -5.67
CA VAL A 387 -34.41 23.95 -4.84
C VAL A 387 -35.85 24.08 -5.35
N GLU A 388 -36.32 25.30 -5.59
CA GLU A 388 -37.68 25.53 -6.08
C GLU A 388 -37.88 25.01 -7.50
N GLU A 389 -36.88 25.10 -8.38
CA GLU A 389 -36.94 24.55 -9.74
C GLU A 389 -37.04 23.02 -9.74
N MET A 390 -36.26 22.33 -8.89
CA MET A 390 -36.33 20.88 -8.72
C MET A 390 -37.72 20.42 -8.22
N LYS A 391 -38.28 21.15 -7.25
CA LYS A 391 -39.65 20.92 -6.77
C LYS A 391 -40.68 21.16 -7.87
N ALA A 392 -40.57 22.26 -8.60
CA ALA A 392 -41.49 22.61 -9.69
C ALA A 392 -41.45 21.57 -10.82
N ALA A 393 -40.26 20.99 -11.09
CA ALA A 393 -40.08 19.90 -12.03
C ALA A 393 -40.59 18.54 -11.51
N GLY A 394 -40.93 18.42 -10.22
CA GLY A 394 -41.37 17.18 -9.60
C GLY A 394 -40.28 16.12 -9.48
N ILE A 395 -39.00 16.53 -9.40
CA ILE A 395 -37.85 15.63 -9.27
C ILE A 395 -37.56 15.40 -7.77
N PRO A 396 -37.73 14.18 -7.23
CA PRO A 396 -37.44 13.91 -5.83
C PRO A 396 -35.94 14.01 -5.56
N TYR A 397 -35.56 14.80 -4.55
CA TYR A 397 -34.22 14.82 -4.00
C TYR A 397 -34.24 15.28 -2.55
N ASP A 398 -33.37 14.70 -1.74
CA ASP A 398 -33.46 14.76 -0.28
C ASP A 398 -32.40 15.67 0.33
N VAL A 399 -31.27 15.86 -0.36
CA VAL A 399 -30.10 16.54 0.20
C VAL A 399 -29.59 17.64 -0.73
N GLN A 400 -29.50 18.86 -0.20
CA GLN A 400 -28.83 19.99 -0.83
C GLN A 400 -27.47 20.25 -0.15
N TYR A 401 -26.51 20.70 -0.93
CA TYR A 401 -25.18 21.06 -0.45
C TYR A 401 -24.86 22.54 -0.65
N ALA A 402 -23.87 23.01 0.09
CA ALA A 402 -23.03 24.13 -0.31
C ALA A 402 -21.54 23.74 -0.20
N ASP A 403 -20.82 23.98 -1.28
CA ASP A 403 -19.36 23.83 -1.35
C ASP A 403 -18.66 25.01 -0.63
N ILE A 404 -17.33 25.10 -0.70
CA ILE A 404 -16.50 26.10 0.00
C ILE A 404 -16.88 27.56 -0.31
N ASP A 405 -17.65 27.82 -1.38
CA ASP A 405 -18.18 29.14 -1.73
C ASP A 405 -19.01 29.81 -0.61
N HIS A 406 -19.62 29.01 0.26
CA HIS A 406 -20.42 29.54 1.38
C HIS A 406 -19.57 30.21 2.45
N MET A 407 -18.28 29.86 2.52
CA MET A 407 -17.34 30.36 3.51
C MET A 407 -16.82 31.75 3.13
N GLU A 408 -16.41 32.53 4.12
CA GLU A 408 -15.69 33.77 3.88
C GLU A 408 -14.28 33.46 3.40
N ARG A 409 -13.97 33.71 2.11
CA ARG A 409 -12.65 33.43 1.51
C ARG A 409 -12.16 31.98 1.76
N GLN A 410 -13.09 31.02 1.78
CA GLN A 410 -12.81 29.60 2.06
C GLN A 410 -12.20 29.36 3.45
N LEU A 411 -12.56 30.17 4.45
CA LEU A 411 -12.21 29.94 5.85
C LEU A 411 -13.26 29.02 6.50
N ASP A 412 -12.85 27.84 6.99
CA ASP A 412 -13.76 26.95 7.72
C ASP A 412 -14.52 27.65 8.85
N PHE A 413 -15.74 27.20 9.10
CA PHE A 413 -16.62 27.73 10.16
C PHE A 413 -16.96 29.22 10.02
N THR A 414 -16.94 29.76 8.79
CA THR A 414 -17.38 31.13 8.49
C THR A 414 -18.50 31.13 7.45
N ILE A 415 -19.21 32.26 7.30
CA ILE A 415 -20.21 32.48 6.25
C ILE A 415 -19.86 33.76 5.50
N GLY A 416 -19.64 33.65 4.20
CA GLY A 416 -19.37 34.78 3.32
C GLY A 416 -20.59 35.69 3.14
N THR A 417 -20.35 36.96 2.82
CA THR A 417 -21.44 37.96 2.67
C THR A 417 -22.46 37.61 1.59
N ARG A 418 -22.04 36.89 0.54
CA ARG A 418 -22.93 36.37 -0.53
C ARG A 418 -23.87 35.26 -0.06
N PHE A 419 -23.60 34.69 1.12
CA PHE A 419 -24.34 33.58 1.71
C PHE A 419 -24.90 33.94 3.09
N ALA A 420 -25.02 35.24 3.40
CA ALA A 420 -25.55 35.69 4.68
C ALA A 420 -26.99 35.19 4.96
N GLY A 421 -27.78 34.87 3.93
CA GLY A 421 -29.11 34.29 4.03
C GLY A 421 -29.13 32.75 4.11
N LEU A 422 -27.98 32.08 3.95
CA LEU A 422 -27.88 30.62 3.93
C LEU A 422 -28.46 29.96 5.20
N PRO A 423 -28.22 30.45 6.45
CA PRO A 423 -28.84 29.89 7.64
C PRO A 423 -30.37 29.83 7.57
N ALA A 424 -31.00 30.89 7.06
CA ALA A 424 -32.45 30.95 6.90
C ALA A 424 -32.95 30.00 5.81
N LEU A 425 -32.22 29.90 4.70
CA LEU A 425 -32.51 28.96 3.62
C LEU A 425 -32.47 27.51 4.11
N ILE A 426 -31.43 27.13 4.87
CA ILE A 426 -31.29 25.78 5.44
C ILE A 426 -32.50 25.46 6.31
N ASN A 427 -32.90 26.37 7.20
CA ASN A 427 -34.07 26.15 8.05
C ASN A 427 -35.35 25.96 7.22
N LYS A 428 -35.56 26.81 6.20
CA LYS A 428 -36.73 26.70 5.31
C LYS A 428 -36.82 25.33 4.63
N ILE A 429 -35.75 24.88 3.97
CA ILE A 429 -35.82 23.61 3.22
C ILE A 429 -35.96 22.40 4.16
N LYS A 430 -35.42 22.49 5.38
CA LYS A 430 -35.57 21.45 6.40
C LYS A 430 -36.99 21.37 6.94
N GLU A 431 -37.68 22.51 7.09
CA GLU A 431 -39.11 22.54 7.43
C GLU A 431 -39.97 21.85 6.35
N GLU A 432 -39.49 21.82 5.11
CA GLU A 432 -40.13 21.14 3.97
C GLU A 432 -39.70 19.66 3.84
N GLY A 433 -38.89 19.15 4.78
CA GLY A 433 -38.50 17.74 4.88
C GLY A 433 -37.15 17.38 4.26
N MET A 434 -36.45 18.34 3.65
CA MET A 434 -35.12 18.14 3.06
C MET A 434 -34.02 18.15 4.12
N ARG A 435 -32.79 17.81 3.70
CA ARG A 435 -31.57 17.83 4.49
C ARG A 435 -30.52 18.71 3.84
N PHE A 436 -29.59 19.21 4.64
CA PHE A 436 -28.48 20.03 4.14
C PHE A 436 -27.13 19.49 4.59
N ILE A 437 -26.18 19.37 3.67
CA ILE A 437 -24.79 19.01 3.99
C ILE A 437 -23.88 20.19 3.63
N ILE A 438 -22.91 20.47 4.50
CA ILE A 438 -21.83 21.42 4.22
C ILE A 438 -20.52 20.67 4.06
N ILE A 439 -19.62 21.24 3.25
CA ILE A 439 -18.23 20.81 3.21
C ILE A 439 -17.43 21.45 4.37
N LEU A 440 -16.42 20.75 4.86
CA LEU A 440 -15.37 21.26 5.73
C LEU A 440 -14.01 20.74 5.25
N ASP A 441 -13.04 21.63 5.14
CA ASP A 441 -11.66 21.23 4.89
C ASP A 441 -10.94 21.02 6.24
N PRO A 442 -9.82 20.28 6.28
CA PRO A 442 -9.05 20.14 7.51
C PRO A 442 -8.21 21.39 7.81
N THR A 443 -7.84 22.18 6.80
CA THR A 443 -6.79 23.19 6.94
C THR A 443 -7.29 24.53 7.43
N ILE A 444 -6.61 25.10 8.42
CA ILE A 444 -7.01 26.38 9.02
C ILE A 444 -6.05 27.49 8.61
N SER A 445 -6.60 28.61 8.11
CA SER A 445 -5.80 29.81 7.77
C SER A 445 -5.12 30.41 9.00
N GLY A 446 -3.79 30.60 8.91
CA GLY A 446 -2.97 31.19 9.96
C GLY A 446 -2.60 32.65 9.76
N ASN A 447 -3.16 33.33 8.76
CA ASN A 447 -2.87 34.76 8.48
C ASN A 447 -3.98 35.72 8.95
N GLU A 448 -5.02 35.22 9.61
CA GLU A 448 -6.17 36.02 10.00
C GLU A 448 -5.95 36.70 11.36
N THR A 449 -6.38 37.96 11.50
CA THR A 449 -6.29 38.70 12.77
C THR A 449 -7.40 38.32 13.76
N ASN A 450 -8.62 38.11 13.25
CA ASN A 450 -9.81 37.83 14.06
C ASN A 450 -10.45 36.52 13.61
N TYR A 451 -9.81 35.40 13.92
CA TYR A 451 -10.30 34.07 13.56
C TYR A 451 -10.23 33.12 14.77
N PRO A 452 -11.37 32.95 15.49
CA PRO A 452 -11.42 32.14 16.71
C PRO A 452 -10.96 30.70 16.50
N THR A 453 -11.35 30.07 15.38
CA THR A 453 -10.94 28.72 14.98
C THR A 453 -9.43 28.53 15.07
N PHE A 454 -8.66 29.40 14.40
CA PHE A 454 -7.20 29.36 14.43
C PHE A 454 -6.63 29.69 15.81
N SER A 455 -7.15 30.75 16.44
CA SER A 455 -6.65 31.24 17.73
C SER A 455 -6.81 30.18 18.83
N ARG A 456 -7.96 29.49 18.85
CA ARG A 456 -8.22 28.38 19.77
C ARG A 456 -7.40 27.14 19.41
N GLY A 457 -7.17 26.87 18.13
CA GLY A 457 -6.27 25.79 17.70
C GLY A 457 -4.83 26.00 18.17
N LEU A 458 -4.35 27.24 18.15
CA LEU A 458 -3.05 27.61 18.74
C LEU A 458 -3.04 27.40 20.27
N GLN A 459 -4.09 27.81 20.95
CA GLN A 459 -4.22 27.67 22.40
C GLN A 459 -4.23 26.20 22.85
N ASP A 460 -4.95 25.35 22.10
CA ASP A 460 -5.15 23.92 22.41
C ASP A 460 -4.05 23.02 21.81
N ASP A 461 -3.04 23.62 21.16
CA ASP A 461 -1.90 22.95 20.54
C ASP A 461 -2.30 21.82 19.56
N VAL A 462 -3.11 22.17 18.56
CA VAL A 462 -3.71 21.17 17.65
C VAL A 462 -2.97 20.99 16.34
N PHE A 463 -2.08 21.90 15.96
CA PHE A 463 -1.46 21.91 14.62
C PHE A 463 -0.17 21.07 14.52
N ILE A 464 0.05 20.49 13.34
CA ILE A 464 1.30 19.79 12.98
C ILE A 464 2.46 20.79 12.95
N LYS A 465 3.57 20.40 13.58
CA LYS A 465 4.75 21.24 13.79
C LYS A 465 6.01 20.59 13.24
N TRP A 466 7.04 21.41 13.08
CA TRP A 466 8.39 20.92 12.81
C TRP A 466 8.92 20.11 14.02
N PRO A 467 9.69 19.04 13.79
CA PRO A 467 10.32 18.29 14.88
C PRO A 467 11.19 19.18 15.75
N ASN A 468 11.08 19.01 17.08
CA ASN A 468 11.88 19.72 18.08
C ASN A 468 11.71 21.25 18.07
N THR A 469 10.64 21.78 17.47
CA THR A 469 10.28 23.21 17.56
C THR A 469 8.79 23.39 17.86
N ASN A 470 8.39 24.63 18.16
CA ASN A 470 6.98 25.00 18.30
C ASN A 470 6.38 25.59 17.01
N ASP A 471 7.14 25.59 15.92
CA ASP A 471 6.76 26.25 14.67
C ASP A 471 5.83 25.33 13.88
N ILE A 472 4.70 25.88 13.46
CA ILE A 472 3.71 25.19 12.62
C ILE A 472 4.29 24.97 11.22
N ILE A 473 3.99 23.80 10.65
CA ILE A 473 4.20 23.56 9.22
C ILE A 473 3.04 24.19 8.46
N TYR A 474 3.35 25.23 7.70
CA TYR A 474 2.39 25.87 6.82
C TYR A 474 2.59 25.44 5.38
N SER A 475 1.49 25.21 4.66
CA SER A 475 1.45 25.12 3.20
C SER A 475 0.39 26.09 2.66
N LYS A 476 -0.20 25.81 1.50
CA LYS A 476 -1.31 26.55 0.91
C LYS A 476 -2.40 25.59 0.42
N VAL A 477 -3.65 25.96 0.65
CA VAL A 477 -4.85 25.28 0.10
C VAL A 477 -5.84 26.37 -0.36
N TRP A 478 -7.14 26.22 -0.08
CA TRP A 478 -8.21 27.12 -0.52
C TRP A 478 -8.27 28.51 0.13
N PRO A 479 -7.94 28.69 1.43
CA PRO A 479 -8.07 30.00 2.06
C PRO A 479 -7.22 31.08 1.38
N PHE A 480 -7.84 32.22 1.02
CA PHE A 480 -7.11 33.39 0.50
C PHE A 480 -6.73 34.36 1.62
N LEU A 481 -5.65 35.13 1.42
CA LEU A 481 -5.21 36.18 2.34
C LEU A 481 -6.28 37.26 2.57
N PRO A 482 -6.28 37.94 3.73
CA PRO A 482 -7.16 39.08 3.95
C PRO A 482 -6.65 40.31 3.18
N ASN A 483 -7.57 41.19 2.79
CA ASN A 483 -7.26 42.47 2.13
C ASN A 483 -6.50 42.37 0.80
N VAL A 484 -6.59 41.24 0.10
CA VAL A 484 -6.06 41.07 -1.27
C VAL A 484 -7.21 41.04 -2.28
N GLN A 485 -6.96 41.58 -3.48
CA GLN A 485 -7.86 41.39 -4.62
C GLN A 485 -7.33 40.22 -5.45
N VAL A 486 -8.08 39.12 -5.48
CA VAL A 486 -7.74 37.93 -6.27
C VAL A 486 -8.02 38.24 -7.74
N ASN A 487 -7.02 38.04 -8.59
CA ASN A 487 -7.21 38.13 -10.04
C ASN A 487 -7.81 36.83 -10.58
N GLU A 488 -9.14 36.80 -10.70
CA GLU A 488 -9.91 35.64 -11.18
C GLU A 488 -9.60 35.23 -12.63
N SER A 489 -8.89 36.06 -13.40
CA SER A 489 -8.46 35.69 -14.77
C SER A 489 -7.24 34.75 -14.78
N LEU A 490 -6.56 34.56 -13.64
CA LEU A 490 -5.43 33.64 -13.53
C LEU A 490 -5.91 32.19 -13.31
N PRO A 491 -5.13 31.17 -13.70
CA PRO A 491 -5.42 29.79 -13.30
C PRO A 491 -5.50 29.66 -11.78
N GLU A 492 -6.42 28.86 -11.26
CA GLU A 492 -6.71 28.71 -9.82
C GLU A 492 -5.45 28.39 -9.01
N GLN A 493 -4.63 27.43 -9.47
CA GLN A 493 -3.35 27.10 -8.86
C GLN A 493 -2.41 28.31 -8.73
N THR A 494 -2.40 29.19 -9.73
CA THR A 494 -1.62 30.44 -9.70
C THR A 494 -2.23 31.45 -8.74
N GLN A 495 -3.56 31.53 -8.66
CA GLN A 495 -4.26 32.36 -7.67
C GLN A 495 -3.86 31.95 -6.25
N ILE A 496 -3.91 30.66 -5.92
CA ILE A 496 -3.51 30.13 -4.62
C ILE A 496 -2.03 30.41 -4.35
N GLN A 497 -1.15 30.21 -5.34
CA GLN A 497 0.27 30.46 -5.16
C GLN A 497 0.56 31.92 -4.75
N ILE A 498 -0.12 32.88 -5.37
CA ILE A 498 0.10 34.31 -5.13
C ILE A 498 -0.69 34.82 -3.92
N TYR A 499 -1.98 34.49 -3.84
CA TYR A 499 -2.95 35.08 -2.92
C TYR A 499 -3.38 34.13 -1.79
N GLY A 500 -3.04 32.84 -1.87
CA GLY A 500 -3.39 31.86 -0.84
C GLY A 500 -2.69 32.14 0.48
N ALA A 501 -3.45 32.03 1.57
CA ALA A 501 -2.99 32.16 2.93
C ALA A 501 -2.18 30.92 3.37
N HIS A 502 -1.48 31.08 4.50
CA HIS A 502 -0.82 29.99 5.19
C HIS A 502 -1.87 29.02 5.74
N ALA A 503 -1.82 27.77 5.31
CA ALA A 503 -2.69 26.69 5.76
C ALA A 503 -1.98 25.85 6.83
N ALA A 504 -2.54 25.80 8.04
CA ALA A 504 -2.10 24.93 9.12
C ALA A 504 -2.93 23.64 9.14
N PHE A 505 -2.28 22.51 9.42
CA PHE A 505 -2.89 21.18 9.41
C PHE A 505 -3.11 20.71 10.85
N PRO A 506 -4.36 20.49 11.32
CA PRO A 506 -4.61 19.88 12.61
C PRO A 506 -4.13 18.42 12.67
N ASP A 507 -3.61 17.99 13.81
CA ASP A 507 -3.20 16.62 14.12
C ASP A 507 -4.37 15.89 14.79
N PHE A 508 -5.21 15.23 13.98
CA PHE A 508 -6.45 14.58 14.44
C PHE A 508 -6.22 13.33 15.30
N PHE A 509 -4.98 12.88 15.51
CA PHE A 509 -4.69 11.83 16.50
C PHE A 509 -4.75 12.35 17.94
N ARG A 510 -4.55 13.64 18.16
CA ARG A 510 -4.56 14.23 19.51
C ARG A 510 -5.96 14.36 20.05
N ASN A 511 -6.14 13.97 21.32
CA ASN A 511 -7.38 14.24 22.04
C ASN A 511 -7.73 15.75 22.09
N SER A 512 -6.73 16.65 22.17
CA SER A 512 -6.99 18.09 22.13
C SER A 512 -7.57 18.54 20.79
N THR A 513 -7.09 17.99 19.68
CA THR A 513 -7.63 18.28 18.34
C THR A 513 -9.06 17.76 18.20
N VAL A 514 -9.37 16.58 18.75
CA VAL A 514 -10.73 16.03 18.75
C VAL A 514 -11.70 16.98 19.47
N GLU A 515 -11.35 17.43 20.67
CA GLU A 515 -12.19 18.37 21.44
C GLU A 515 -12.31 19.75 20.76
N TRP A 516 -11.20 20.26 20.21
CA TRP A 516 -11.21 21.51 19.44
C TRP A 516 -12.13 21.38 18.21
N TRP A 517 -11.97 20.35 17.40
CA TRP A 517 -12.76 20.13 16.17
C TRP A 517 -14.26 20.05 16.46
N LYS A 518 -14.65 19.25 17.46
CA LYS A 518 -16.04 19.15 17.91
C LYS A 518 -16.57 20.49 18.39
N ARG A 519 -15.78 21.27 19.13
CA ARG A 519 -16.19 22.61 19.58
C ARG A 519 -16.42 23.55 18.39
N GLU A 520 -15.53 23.57 17.40
CA GLU A 520 -15.69 24.42 16.22
C GLU A 520 -16.96 24.03 15.41
N ILE A 521 -17.20 22.72 15.21
CA ILE A 521 -18.42 22.20 14.58
C ILE A 521 -19.67 22.63 15.37
N LEU A 522 -19.66 22.45 16.69
CA LEU A 522 -20.80 22.77 17.55
C LEU A 522 -21.10 24.27 17.59
N GLU A 523 -20.07 25.12 17.61
CA GLU A 523 -20.24 26.58 17.56
C GLU A 523 -20.72 27.04 16.18
N PHE A 524 -20.31 26.39 15.08
CA PHE A 524 -20.85 26.71 13.76
C PHE A 524 -22.32 26.29 13.63
N TYR A 525 -22.67 25.13 14.19
CA TYR A 525 -24.05 24.64 14.25
C TYR A 525 -24.92 25.49 15.17
N ASN A 526 -24.40 25.92 16.33
CA ASN A 526 -25.07 26.74 17.34
C ASN A 526 -24.23 27.98 17.64
N ASN A 527 -24.34 29.01 16.80
CA ASN A 527 -23.49 30.19 16.92
C ASN A 527 -23.77 30.92 18.24
N PRO A 528 -22.79 30.97 19.17
CA PRO A 528 -23.02 31.47 20.52
C PRO A 528 -23.13 33.00 20.59
N THR A 529 -22.62 33.71 19.58
CA THR A 529 -22.61 35.18 19.56
C THR A 529 -23.64 35.77 18.60
N ASN A 530 -24.02 35.03 17.55
CA ASN A 530 -25.03 35.41 16.58
C ASN A 530 -25.95 34.23 16.29
N PRO A 531 -26.99 33.97 17.10
CA PRO A 531 -27.89 32.83 16.92
C PRO A 531 -28.53 32.73 15.53
N SER A 532 -28.84 33.86 14.88
CA SER A 532 -29.34 33.90 13.49
C SER A 532 -28.34 33.43 12.44
N GLY A 533 -27.04 33.42 12.76
CA GLY A 533 -25.98 32.88 11.91
C GLY A 533 -25.71 31.39 12.10
N SER A 534 -26.52 30.67 12.89
CA SER A 534 -26.36 29.23 13.14
C SER A 534 -26.64 28.39 11.89
N VAL A 535 -25.71 27.51 11.50
CA VAL A 535 -25.86 26.67 10.30
C VAL A 535 -26.37 25.28 10.68
N LYS A 536 -27.66 25.02 10.48
CA LYS A 536 -28.32 23.78 10.91
C LYS A 536 -28.15 22.63 9.89
N PHE A 537 -26.92 22.23 9.58
CA PHE A 537 -26.64 21.09 8.70
C PHE A 537 -27.14 19.74 9.29
N ASP A 538 -27.26 18.71 8.47
CA ASP A 538 -27.67 17.35 8.85
C ASP A 538 -26.56 16.31 8.64
N GLY A 539 -25.50 16.70 7.92
CA GLY A 539 -24.28 15.92 7.73
C GLY A 539 -23.12 16.83 7.34
N LEU A 540 -21.91 16.29 7.44
CA LEU A 540 -20.67 16.97 7.09
C LEU A 540 -19.98 16.18 5.97
N TRP A 541 -19.49 16.89 4.97
CA TRP A 541 -18.57 16.37 3.95
C TRP A 541 -17.17 16.88 4.31
N ILE A 542 -16.32 16.00 4.85
CA ILE A 542 -14.89 16.32 5.00
C ILE A 542 -14.18 16.01 3.69
N ASP A 543 -13.40 16.98 3.21
CA ASP A 543 -12.69 16.91 1.93
C ASP A 543 -11.23 17.34 2.08
N MET A 544 -10.42 17.21 1.02
CA MET A 544 -9.02 17.67 1.01
C MET A 544 -8.14 17.08 2.13
N ASN A 545 -8.50 15.89 2.63
CA ASN A 545 -7.97 15.30 3.87
C ASN A 545 -7.06 14.10 3.65
N GLU A 546 -6.35 14.06 2.54
CA GLU A 546 -5.27 13.12 2.29
C GLU A 546 -4.06 13.26 3.23
N PRO A 547 -3.59 14.45 3.68
CA PRO A 547 -4.06 15.83 3.49
C PRO A 547 -3.50 16.54 2.24
N ALA A 548 -4.38 17.18 1.48
CA ALA A 548 -4.00 17.93 0.29
C ALA A 548 -3.21 19.21 0.63
N ALA A 549 -2.24 19.51 -0.23
CA ALA A 549 -1.59 20.81 -0.28
C ALA A 549 -1.34 21.24 -1.72
N PHE A 550 -1.55 22.52 -2.00
CA PHE A 550 -1.28 23.13 -3.31
C PHE A 550 0.16 23.64 -3.44
N LEU A 551 0.91 23.63 -2.34
CA LEU A 551 2.36 23.81 -2.34
C LEU A 551 3.01 22.52 -1.81
N ASN A 552 3.95 21.96 -2.58
CA ASN A 552 4.64 20.73 -2.21
C ASN A 552 5.42 20.93 -0.91
N GLY A 553 5.09 20.16 0.11
CA GLY A 553 5.69 20.29 1.44
C GLY A 553 5.21 21.52 2.19
N ALA A 554 6.14 22.42 2.48
CA ALA A 554 5.93 23.57 3.36
C ALA A 554 6.42 24.87 2.72
N ILE A 555 5.89 26.00 3.19
CA ILE A 555 6.42 27.33 2.88
C ILE A 555 7.88 27.38 3.34
N GLY A 556 8.80 27.58 2.40
CA GLY A 556 10.24 27.54 2.64
C GLY A 556 10.90 26.18 2.36
N GLY A 557 10.13 25.18 1.92
CA GLY A 557 10.61 23.84 1.60
C GLY A 557 10.69 22.90 2.81
N CYS A 558 10.96 21.62 2.53
CA CYS A 558 11.20 20.62 3.56
C CYS A 558 12.67 20.63 4.02
N ARG A 559 12.91 20.15 5.25
CA ARG A 559 14.20 20.16 5.97
C ARG A 559 14.87 18.79 6.01
N ASN A 560 14.14 17.69 5.71
CA ASN A 560 14.67 16.33 5.76
C ASN A 560 14.58 15.63 4.39
N ASP A 561 15.67 15.65 3.63
CA ASP A 561 15.70 15.02 2.31
C ASP A 561 15.45 13.51 2.36
N LEU A 562 15.95 12.80 3.38
CA LEU A 562 15.78 11.35 3.48
C LEU A 562 14.31 10.95 3.63
N LEU A 563 13.50 11.70 4.37
CA LEU A 563 12.07 11.39 4.54
C LEU A 563 11.25 11.81 3.32
N ASN A 564 11.57 12.92 2.67
CA ASN A 564 10.81 13.42 1.51
C ASN A 564 11.23 12.73 0.19
N MET A 565 12.49 12.29 0.10
CA MET A 565 13.09 11.53 -0.99
C MET A 565 13.73 10.25 -0.43
N PRO A 566 12.92 9.27 0.04
CA PRO A 566 13.43 8.03 0.59
C PRO A 566 14.26 7.24 -0.42
N PRO A 567 15.17 6.36 0.04
CA PRO A 567 16.05 5.59 -0.85
C PRO A 567 15.29 4.78 -1.90
N TYR A 568 14.07 4.38 -1.57
CA TYR A 568 13.10 3.85 -2.49
C TYR A 568 11.82 4.68 -2.40
N ILE A 569 11.45 5.33 -3.49
CA ILE A 569 10.12 5.93 -3.66
C ILE A 569 9.26 4.89 -4.37
N PRO A 570 8.05 4.52 -3.93
CA PRO A 570 7.20 3.60 -4.67
C PRO A 570 6.78 4.15 -6.05
N HIS A 571 6.13 3.34 -6.89
CA HIS A 571 5.55 3.78 -8.16
C HIS A 571 4.28 4.64 -7.97
N LEU A 572 4.44 5.74 -7.24
CA LEU A 572 3.46 6.80 -7.08
C LEU A 572 3.42 7.68 -8.33
N GLY A 573 2.32 8.40 -8.52
CA GLY A 573 2.27 9.50 -9.46
C GLY A 573 3.35 10.55 -9.12
N TYR A 574 3.96 11.17 -10.14
CA TYR A 574 4.98 12.20 -9.95
C TYR A 574 6.14 11.76 -9.02
N ARG A 575 6.60 10.50 -9.13
CA ARG A 575 7.65 9.89 -8.29
C ARG A 575 8.92 10.75 -8.13
N SER A 576 9.30 11.51 -9.15
CA SER A 576 10.48 12.39 -9.15
C SER A 576 10.36 13.57 -8.19
N GLU A 577 9.14 13.95 -7.79
CA GLU A 577 8.87 15.08 -6.90
C GLU A 577 8.90 14.68 -5.41
N GLY A 578 9.05 13.38 -5.11
CA GLY A 578 9.10 12.88 -3.74
C GLY A 578 7.73 12.68 -3.08
N LEU A 579 7.77 12.30 -1.80
CA LEU A 579 6.57 12.02 -1.02
C LEU A 579 5.80 13.30 -0.66
N ALA A 580 6.47 14.44 -0.55
CA ALA A 580 5.84 15.74 -0.21
C ALA A 580 5.07 16.39 -1.37
N PHE A 581 5.02 15.75 -2.54
CA PHE A 581 4.23 16.26 -3.65
C PHE A 581 2.74 16.29 -3.29
N LYS A 582 2.15 17.48 -3.37
CA LYS A 582 0.75 17.78 -2.99
C LYS A 582 0.36 17.46 -1.53
N THR A 583 1.30 17.48 -0.59
CA THR A 583 1.03 17.23 0.84
C THR A 583 2.08 17.94 1.71
N PRO A 584 1.87 18.12 3.04
CA PRO A 584 2.90 18.60 3.96
C PRO A 584 4.18 17.76 3.98
N CYS A 585 5.25 18.33 4.53
CA CYS A 585 6.55 17.66 4.66
C CYS A 585 6.49 16.39 5.53
N MET A 586 7.21 15.34 5.11
CA MET A 586 7.19 14.02 5.75
C MET A 586 7.75 13.99 7.17
N GLU A 587 8.59 14.95 7.53
CA GLU A 587 9.10 15.14 8.89
C GLU A 587 8.10 15.80 9.84
N GLY A 588 6.91 16.19 9.39
CA GLY A 588 5.90 16.80 10.26
C GLY A 588 5.61 15.94 11.50
N GLN A 589 5.68 16.55 12.67
CA GLN A 589 5.52 15.85 13.95
C GLN A 589 4.03 15.80 14.33
N GLN A 590 3.54 14.58 14.52
CA GLN A 590 2.20 14.25 15.03
C GLN A 590 2.31 13.42 16.30
N TYR A 591 1.20 13.23 17.02
CA TYR A 591 1.16 12.54 18.31
C TYR A 591 -0.06 11.63 18.42
N LEU A 592 0.19 10.36 18.71
CA LEU A 592 -0.87 9.39 18.98
C LEU A 592 -1.67 9.76 20.24
N PRO A 593 -2.87 9.20 20.46
CA PRO A 593 -3.70 9.50 21.63
C PRO A 593 -3.01 9.27 22.99
N ASP A 594 -2.00 8.40 23.05
CA ASP A 594 -1.20 8.11 24.24
C ASP A 594 0.01 9.05 24.43
N GLY A 595 0.19 10.02 23.53
CA GLY A 595 1.29 10.99 23.53
C GLY A 595 2.56 10.51 22.80
N THR A 596 2.55 9.32 22.20
CA THR A 596 3.70 8.82 21.43
C THR A 596 3.94 9.69 20.19
N PRO A 597 5.15 10.25 20.00
CA PRO A 597 5.46 11.04 18.82
C PRO A 597 5.57 10.14 17.59
N VAL A 598 4.92 10.54 16.49
CA VAL A 598 4.96 9.88 15.18
C VAL A 598 5.24 10.90 14.08
N ARG A 599 5.87 10.46 12.99
CA ARG A 599 6.19 11.33 11.85
C ARG A 599 5.11 11.23 10.80
N HIS A 600 4.84 12.33 10.10
CA HIS A 600 3.93 12.35 8.97
C HIS A 600 4.30 11.29 7.92
N TYR A 601 5.59 11.00 7.71
CA TYR A 601 6.09 9.88 6.91
C TYR A 601 5.40 8.53 7.17
N ASP A 602 5.09 8.24 8.43
CA ASP A 602 4.54 6.96 8.88
C ASP A 602 3.00 6.97 8.87
N VAL A 603 2.39 8.11 9.22
CA VAL A 603 0.94 8.24 9.44
C VAL A 603 0.21 9.08 8.38
N HIS A 604 0.89 9.52 7.30
CA HIS A 604 0.29 10.34 6.24
C HIS A 604 -1.00 9.71 5.71
N SER A 605 -0.94 8.43 5.32
CA SER A 605 -2.09 7.67 4.80
C SER A 605 -3.21 7.43 5.81
N LEU A 606 -3.06 7.90 7.05
CA LEU A 606 -4.05 7.80 8.12
C LEU A 606 -4.67 9.16 8.49
N TYR A 607 -4.31 10.26 7.81
CA TYR A 607 -4.79 11.60 8.16
C TYR A 607 -6.32 11.73 8.03
N GLY A 608 -6.88 11.43 6.86
CA GLY A 608 -8.33 11.45 6.68
C GLY A 608 -9.05 10.42 7.57
N TRP A 609 -8.41 9.27 7.83
CA TRP A 609 -8.92 8.28 8.78
C TRP A 609 -9.01 8.84 10.21
N SER A 610 -7.98 9.56 10.69
CA SER A 610 -7.95 10.11 12.04
C SER A 610 -8.93 11.28 12.20
N GLN A 611 -9.22 12.04 11.14
CA GLN A 611 -10.27 13.06 11.11
C GLN A 611 -11.70 12.49 11.10
N THR A 612 -11.90 11.32 10.48
CA THR A 612 -13.23 10.76 10.21
C THR A 612 -14.03 10.52 11.49
N LYS A 613 -13.43 9.84 12.48
CA LYS A 613 -14.15 9.49 13.72
C LYS A 613 -14.54 10.74 14.55
N PRO A 614 -13.65 11.70 14.82
CA PRO A 614 -13.99 12.97 15.46
C PRO A 614 -15.09 13.78 14.76
N THR A 615 -15.21 13.66 13.44
CA THR A 615 -16.26 14.34 12.66
C THR A 615 -17.61 13.63 12.77
N LEU A 616 -17.61 12.30 12.87
CA LEU A 616 -18.81 11.48 13.01
C LEU A 616 -19.44 11.60 14.42
N GLU A 617 -18.61 11.75 15.45
CA GLU A 617 -19.00 11.93 16.86
C GLU A 617 -19.48 13.34 17.16
#